data_AF-A0A158K2K1-F1
#
_entry.id   AF-A0A158K2K1-F1
#
_cell.length_a   1.000
_cell.length_b   1.000
_cell.length_c   1.000
_cell.angle_alpha   90.00
_cell.angle_beta   90.00
_cell.angle_gamma   90.00
#
_symmetry.space_group_name_H-M   'P 1'
#
loop_
_entity.id
_entity.type
_entity.pdbx_description
1 polymer ?
#
loop_
_entity_poly.entity_id
_entity_poly.type
_entity_poly.pdbx_seq_one_letter_code
_entity_poly.pdbx_strand_id
1 'polypeptide(L)' 'MKPMRALHVLTAAFFMVSTSAARADTTVKIGQVSPLTGELAHIGKVDEDGVRLAIEDLNSKKLPIGGQAVIFELDSQDDA' A
#
# COMPACT_ATOMS: atom_id res chain seq x y z
N MET A 1 38.00 18.48 56.49
CA MET A 1 37.25 17.23 56.29
C MET A 1 35.98 17.53 55.51
N LYS A 2 35.76 16.76 54.44
CA LYS A 2 34.62 16.64 53.52
C LYS A 2 34.27 17.82 52.56
N PRO A 3 34.22 17.56 51.23
CA PRO A 3 33.87 18.51 50.18
C PRO A 3 32.38 18.44 49.85
N MET A 4 31.76 19.56 49.47
CA MET A 4 30.44 19.56 48.83
C MET A 4 30.51 20.35 47.52
N ARG A 5 31.18 19.76 46.52
CA ARG A 5 30.84 19.94 45.12
C ARG A 5 29.87 18.82 44.76
N ALA A 6 28.68 19.15 44.29
CA ALA A 6 28.13 18.56 43.07
C ALA A 6 26.77 19.19 42.75
N LEU A 7 26.86 20.25 41.96
CA LEU A 7 25.93 20.58 40.90
C LEU A 7 25.43 19.29 40.21
N HIS A 8 24.23 18.83 40.56
CA HIS A 8 23.48 17.84 39.78
C HIS A 8 22.22 18.52 39.27
N VAL A 9 22.40 19.38 38.27
CA VAL A 9 21.33 19.69 37.32
C VAL A 9 21.12 18.41 36.51
N LEU A 10 20.31 17.49 37.04
CA LEU A 10 19.93 16.27 36.34
C LEU A 10 18.77 16.65 35.41
N THR A 11 19.13 16.95 34.17
CA THR A 11 18.25 17.13 33.02
C THR A 11 17.22 16.01 32.93
N ALA A 12 15.94 16.36 33.13
CA ALA A 12 14.83 15.46 32.86
C ALA A 12 14.77 15.21 31.34
N ALA A 13 15.25 14.05 30.90
CA ALA A 13 15.13 13.61 29.52
C ALA A 13 13.66 13.21 29.25
N PHE A 14 12.91 14.10 28.61
CA PHE A 14 11.55 13.82 28.15
C PHE A 14 11.64 12.95 26.89
N PHE A 15 11.45 11.63 27.05
CA PHE A 15 11.29 10.73 25.90
C PHE A 15 9.92 11.02 25.26
N MET A 16 9.90 11.84 24.20
CA MET A 16 8.75 11.90 23.29
C MET A 16 8.71 10.58 22.52
N VAL A 17 7.79 9.70 22.92
CA VAL A 17 7.39 8.55 22.11
C VAL A 17 6.54 9.11 20.96
N SER A 18 7.18 9.36 19.83
CA SER A 18 6.49 9.61 18.57
C SER A 18 5.82 8.32 18.13
N THR A 19 4.52 8.16 18.41
CA THR A 19 3.73 7.08 17.82
C THR A 19 3.58 7.35 16.33
N SER A 20 4.43 6.73 15.50
CA SER A 20 4.12 6.61 14.08
C SER A 20 2.84 5.78 13.96
N ALA A 21 1.82 6.31 13.30
CA ALA A 21 0.66 5.50 12.94
C ALA A 21 1.18 4.37 12.04
N ALA A 22 1.15 3.13 12.53
CA ALA A 22 1.39 1.97 11.69
C ALA A 22 0.27 1.93 10.65
N ARG A 23 0.62 2.21 9.39
CA ARG A 23 -0.33 2.14 8.29
C ARG A 23 -0.04 0.85 7.52
N ALA A 24 -0.96 -0.10 7.62
CA ALA A 24 -0.86 -1.39 6.93
C ALA A 24 -0.86 -1.19 5.40
N ASP A 25 -0.24 -2.12 4.68
CA ASP A 25 -0.31 -2.13 3.22
C ASP A 25 -1.78 -2.22 2.78
N THR A 26 -2.20 -1.29 1.92
CA THR A 26 -3.58 -1.20 1.46
C THR A 26 -3.70 -1.86 0.09
N THR A 27 -4.52 -2.91 -0.01
CA THR A 27 -4.88 -3.48 -1.32
C THR A 27 -6.06 -2.72 -1.92
N VAL A 28 -5.89 -2.22 -3.14
CA VAL A 28 -6.94 -1.56 -3.93
C VAL A 28 -7.38 -2.51 -5.04
N LYS A 29 -8.62 -2.98 -4.99
CA LYS A 29 -9.19 -3.85 -6.02
C LYS A 29 -9.68 -3.05 -7.21
N ILE A 30 -9.29 -3.46 -8.40
CA ILE A 30 -9.71 -2.89 -9.67
C ILE A 30 -10.69 -3.85 -10.31
N GLY A 31 -11.96 -3.45 -10.36
CA GLY A 31 -13.01 -4.22 -11.04
C GLY A 31 -12.88 -4.11 -12.54
N GLN A 32 -12.91 -5.25 -13.24
CA GLN A 32 -13.01 -5.33 -14.69
C GLN A 32 -14.01 -6.42 -15.06
N VAL A 33 -14.80 -6.16 -16.10
CA VAL A 33 -15.78 -7.08 -16.64
C VAL A 33 -15.61 -7.17 -18.16
N SER A 34 -15.65 -8.39 -18.69
CA SER A 34 -15.55 -8.71 -20.12
C SER A 34 -16.21 -10.08 -20.36
N PRO A 35 -16.55 -10.46 -21.61
CA PRO A 35 -17.03 -11.80 -21.90
C PRO A 35 -15.88 -12.80 -21.76
N LEU A 36 -15.81 -13.46 -20.62
CA LEU A 36 -14.75 -14.44 -20.32
C LEU A 36 -15.16 -15.87 -20.67
N THR A 37 -16.43 -16.06 -21.03
CA THR A 37 -16.99 -17.33 -21.52
C THR A 37 -17.72 -17.14 -22.86
N GLY A 38 -18.15 -18.25 -23.47
CA GLY A 38 -18.89 -18.25 -24.74
C GLY A 38 -18.03 -17.94 -25.97
N GLU A 39 -18.67 -17.51 -27.05
CA GLU A 39 -18.03 -17.30 -28.36
C GLU A 39 -17.01 -16.16 -28.35
N LEU A 40 -17.21 -15.17 -27.47
CA LEU A 40 -16.37 -13.98 -27.36
C LEU A 40 -15.28 -14.07 -26.28
N ALA A 41 -15.13 -15.23 -25.60
CA ALA A 41 -14.14 -15.46 -24.54
C ALA A 41 -12.71 -15.06 -24.92
N HIS A 42 -12.35 -15.26 -26.19
CA HIS A 42 -11.03 -14.92 -26.71
C HIS A 42 -10.76 -13.41 -26.73
N ILE A 43 -11.77 -12.58 -27.00
CA ILE A 43 -11.66 -11.12 -26.94
C ILE A 43 -11.63 -10.67 -25.49
N GLY A 44 -12.55 -11.17 -24.66
CA GLY A 44 -12.59 -10.78 -23.25
C GLY A 44 -11.31 -11.16 -22.50
N LYS A 45 -10.66 -12.27 -22.87
CA LYS A 45 -9.36 -12.63 -22.30
C LYS A 45 -8.25 -11.66 -22.68
N VAL A 46 -8.23 -11.18 -23.93
CA VAL A 46 -7.28 -10.16 -24.38
C VAL A 46 -7.48 -8.85 -23.61
N ASP A 47 -8.73 -8.46 -23.36
CA ASP A 47 -9.05 -7.27 -22.56
C ASP A 47 -8.60 -7.43 -21.10
N GLU A 48 -8.89 -8.57 -20.47
CA GLU A 48 -8.46 -8.89 -19.09
C GLU A 48 -6.93 -8.86 -18.97
N ASP A 49 -6.21 -9.46 -19.92
CA ASP A 49 -4.75 -9.49 -19.93
C ASP A 49 -4.15 -8.08 -20.12
N GLY A 50 -4.80 -7.23 -20.90
CA GLY A 50 -4.43 -5.82 -21.03
C GLY A 50 -4.54 -5.05 -19.70
N VAL A 51 -5.61 -5.29 -18.93
CA VAL A 51 -5.78 -4.69 -17.60
C VAL A 51 -4.76 -5.25 -16.61
N ARG A 52 -4.50 -6.56 -16.65
CA ARG A 52 -3.46 -7.20 -15.83
C ARG A 52 -2.09 -6.56 -16.07
N LEU A 53 -1.70 -6.35 -17.33
CA LEU A 53 -0.44 -5.69 -17.68
C LEU A 53 -0.36 -4.25 -17.13
N ALA A 54 -1.46 -3.49 -17.20
CA ALA A 54 -1.51 -2.14 -16.63
C ALA A 54 -1.37 -2.14 -15.10
N ILE A 55 -1.97 -3.12 -14.41
CA ILE A 55 -1.83 -3.28 -12.96
C ILE A 55 -0.39 -3.66 -12.57
N GLU A 56 0.26 -4.54 -13.33
CA GLU A 56 1.67 -4.89 -13.12
C GLU A 56 2.58 -3.65 -13.25
N ASP A 57 2.36 -2.82 -14.27
CA ASP A 57 3.08 -1.56 -14.45
C ASP A 57 2.83 -0.58 -13.29
N LEU A 58 1.58 -0.42 -12.84
CA LEU A 58 1.24 0.42 -11.68
C LEU A 58 1.93 -0.06 -10.38
N ASN A 59 1.91 -1.37 -10.12
CA ASN A 59 2.54 -1.96 -8.94
C ASN A 59 4.07 -1.82 -8.99
N SER A 60 4.69 -1.89 -10.18
CA SER A 60 6.13 -1.67 -10.35
C SER A 60 6.58 -0.27 -9.92
N LYS A 61 5.71 0.73 -10.07
CA LYS A 61 5.97 2.15 -9.75
C LYS A 61 5.82 2.47 -8.26
N LYS A 62 5.23 1.58 -7.46
CA LYS A 62 5.01 1.75 -6.01
C LYS A 62 4.39 3.11 -5.65
N LEU A 63 3.37 3.52 -6.42
CA LEU A 63 2.75 4.83 -6.28
C LEU A 63 2.02 4.94 -4.93
N PRO A 64 2.25 6.00 -4.14
CA PRO A 64 1.49 6.21 -2.90
C PRO A 64 0.15 6.89 -3.16
N ILE A 65 -0.89 6.50 -2.43
CA ILE A 65 -2.19 7.18 -2.39
C ILE A 65 -2.38 7.78 -0.99
N GLY A 66 -2.57 9.09 -0.88
CA GLY A 66 -2.72 9.76 0.42
C GLY A 66 -1.50 9.60 1.35
N GLY A 67 -0.31 9.41 0.77
CA GLY A 67 0.93 9.13 1.50
C GLY A 67 1.04 7.69 2.02
N GLN A 68 0.15 6.78 1.59
CA GLN A 68 0.15 5.36 1.92
C GLN A 68 0.62 4.52 0.74
N ALA A 69 1.47 3.53 0.99
CA ALA A 69 1.81 2.52 -0.01
C ALA A 69 0.58 1.66 -0.31
N VAL A 70 0.29 1.45 -1.59
CA VAL A 70 -0.81 0.61 -2.04
C VAL A 70 -0.33 -0.47 -2.98
N ILE A 71 -1.04 -1.58 -3.02
CA ILE A 71 -0.89 -2.64 -4.01
C ILE A 71 -2.23 -2.75 -4.74
N PHE A 72 -2.19 -2.77 -6.06
CA PHE A 72 -3.37 -2.97 -6.90
C PHE A 72 -3.57 -4.45 -7.20
N GLU A 73 -4.82 -4.90 -7.14
CA GLU A 73 -5.22 -6.26 -7.45
C GLU A 73 -6.36 -6.23 -8.48
N LEU A 74 -6.30 -7.10 -9.49
CA LEU A 74 -7.37 -7.25 -10.46
C LEU A 74 -8.50 -8.11 -9.87
N ASP A 75 -9.71 -7.56 -9.88
CA ASP A 75 -10.96 -8.29 -9.64
C ASP A 75 -11.69 -8.42 -10.98
N SER A 76 -11.37 -9.50 -11.71
CA SER A 76 -11.93 -9.78 -13.03
C SER A 76 -13.19 -10.63 -12.91
N GLN A 77 -14.26 -10.21 -13.57
CA GLN A 77 -15.56 -10.89 -13.59
C GLN A 77 -16.00 -11.17 -15.01
N ASP A 78 -16.73 -12.27 -15.19
CA ASP A 78 -17.44 -12.56 -16.43
C ASP A 78 -18.67 -11.65 -16.55
N ASP A 79 -19.03 -11.26 -17.78
CA ASP A 79 -20.15 -10.35 -18.06
C ASP A 79 -21.49 -11.07 -18.24
N ALA A 80 -21.46 -12.40 -18.28
CA ALA A 80 -22.59 -13.31 -18.46
C ALA A 80 -23.28 -13.74 -17.15
#